data_AF-A0AAV0WEF9-F1
#
_entry.id   AF-A0AAV0WEF9-F1
#
_cell.length_a   1.000
_cell.length_b   1.000
_cell.length_c   1.000
_cell.angle_alpha   90.00
_cell.angle_beta   90.00
_cell.angle_gamma   90.00
#
_symmetry.space_group_name_H-M   'P 1'
#
loop_
_entity.id
_entity.type
_entity.pdbx_description
1 polymer ?
#
loop_
_entity_poly.entity_id
_entity_poly.type
_entity_poly.pdbx_seq_one_letter_code
_entity_poly.pdbx_strand_id
1 'polypeptide(L)'
;MTDFEQAAIKASKAEFPNVKNKACFFHLSQSTWRKIQSSGLVNLYGTNEKFSLKIRQMLALAFIPSENIPAAFDELKATFPPEAEEVVQWFEDNYVHGRIRRRNQRNGNIIRTDPLFPPKLWSVSELMDHGIPRTQNIVEAWHRRWSTLVGKPHVGVYTMIEELQKEQQRVDLEIECINRGEPKPKQKKQIIDREKRIMTVYKDISNRSVLEFLRGLAHNISM
;
A
#
# COMPACT_ATOMS: atom_id res chain seq x y z
N MET A 1 -2.88 2.30 -10.73
CA MET A 1 -2.74 2.29 -9.26
C MET A 1 -3.12 3.67 -8.76
N THR A 2 -3.89 3.78 -7.68
CA THR A 2 -4.35 5.07 -7.14
C THR A 2 -4.13 5.16 -5.63
N ASP A 3 -4.35 6.34 -5.08
CA ASP A 3 -4.45 6.55 -3.64
C ASP A 3 -5.80 6.02 -3.12
N PHE A 4 -5.96 5.99 -1.80
CA PHE A 4 -7.18 5.58 -1.12
C PHE A 4 -8.22 6.71 -1.14
N GLU A 5 -8.58 7.17 -2.34
CA GLU A 5 -9.57 8.22 -2.57
C GLU A 5 -10.73 7.70 -3.42
N GLN A 6 -11.94 7.70 -2.84
CA GLN A 6 -13.11 7.16 -3.52
C GLN A 6 -13.44 7.88 -4.83
N ALA A 7 -13.24 9.20 -4.88
CA ALA A 7 -13.52 10.00 -6.08
C ALA A 7 -12.63 9.55 -7.24
N ALA A 8 -11.31 9.45 -7.01
CA ALA A 8 -10.36 8.99 -8.01
C ALA A 8 -10.64 7.54 -8.46
N ILE A 9 -10.95 6.65 -7.51
CA ILE A 9 -11.26 5.24 -7.82
C ILE A 9 -12.53 5.13 -8.67
N LYS A 10 -13.59 5.86 -8.30
CA LYS A 10 -14.87 5.87 -9.04
C LYS A 10 -14.71 6.47 -10.43
N ALA A 11 -14.01 7.61 -10.54
CA ALA A 11 -13.72 8.25 -11.82
C ALA A 11 -12.92 7.31 -12.75
N SER A 12 -11.84 6.68 -12.23
CA SER A 12 -11.06 5.72 -13.01
C SER A 12 -11.89 4.54 -13.50
N LYS A 13 -12.84 4.04 -12.70
CA LYS A 13 -13.72 2.93 -13.11
C LYS A 13 -14.78 3.37 -14.13
N ALA A 14 -15.24 4.62 -14.05
CA ALA A 14 -16.20 5.17 -15.00
C ALA A 14 -15.56 5.36 -16.40
N GLU A 15 -14.37 5.95 -16.44
CA GLU A 15 -13.65 6.23 -17.69
C GLU A 15 -12.97 4.98 -18.28
N PHE A 16 -12.54 4.05 -17.41
CA PHE A 16 -11.81 2.85 -17.81
C PHE A 16 -12.46 1.59 -17.21
N PRO A 17 -13.65 1.16 -17.67
CA PRO A 17 -14.42 0.10 -17.02
C PRO A 17 -13.73 -1.28 -17.00
N ASN A 18 -12.81 -1.52 -17.94
CA ASN A 18 -12.12 -2.80 -18.10
C ASN A 18 -10.79 -2.89 -17.33
N VAL A 19 -10.33 -1.80 -16.69
CA VAL A 19 -9.04 -1.83 -15.97
C VAL A 19 -9.25 -2.31 -14.53
N LYS A 20 -8.33 -3.15 -14.06
CA LYS A 20 -8.25 -3.50 -12.64
C LYS A 20 -7.61 -2.34 -11.88
N ASN A 21 -8.42 -1.55 -11.18
CA ASN A 21 -7.88 -0.54 -10.28
C ASN A 21 -7.28 -1.20 -9.02
N LYS A 22 -6.12 -0.70 -8.59
CA LYS A 22 -5.37 -1.17 -7.42
C LYS A 22 -4.93 0.03 -6.58
N ALA A 23 -5.03 -0.07 -5.27
CA ALA A 23 -4.54 0.96 -4.37
C ALA A 23 -3.06 0.76 -4.05
N CYS A 24 -2.35 1.86 -3.83
CA CYS A 24 -0.92 1.88 -3.54
C CYS A 24 -0.63 1.37 -2.13
N PHE A 25 0.27 0.38 -1.99
CA PHE A 25 0.66 -0.19 -0.69
C PHE A 25 1.27 0.87 0.25
N PHE A 26 2.00 1.83 -0.30
CA PHE A 26 2.56 2.94 0.48
C PHE A 26 1.45 3.80 1.12
N HIS A 27 0.36 4.07 0.40
CA HIS A 27 -0.77 4.83 0.93
C HIS A 27 -1.60 4.06 1.96
N LEU A 28 -1.62 2.72 1.88
CA LEU A 28 -2.20 1.88 2.93
C LEU A 28 -1.39 2.03 4.24
N SER A 29 -0.06 1.93 4.14
CA SER A 29 0.86 2.14 5.25
C SER A 29 0.74 3.53 5.84
N GLN A 30 0.70 4.58 5.01
CA GLN A 30 0.51 5.95 5.49
C GLN A 30 -0.83 6.15 6.20
N SER A 31 -1.92 5.61 5.65
CA SER A 31 -3.25 5.73 6.27
C SER A 31 -3.28 5.04 7.64
N THR A 32 -2.62 3.89 7.76
CA THR A 32 -2.44 3.16 9.02
C THR A 32 -1.59 3.97 10.00
N TRP A 33 -0.51 4.60 9.53
CA TRP A 33 0.31 5.50 10.36
C TRP A 33 -0.48 6.70 10.89
N ARG A 34 -1.25 7.38 10.04
CA ARG A 34 -2.14 8.48 10.46
C ARG A 34 -3.14 8.01 11.52
N LYS A 35 -3.67 6.79 11.38
CA LYS A 35 -4.56 6.21 12.40
C LYS A 35 -3.83 6.02 13.73
N ILE A 36 -2.64 5.43 13.73
CA ILE A 36 -1.79 5.27 14.93
C ILE A 36 -1.51 6.61 15.61
N GLN A 37 -1.22 7.65 14.81
CA GLN A 37 -1.03 9.01 15.32
C GLN A 37 -2.29 9.54 16.01
N SER A 38 -3.44 9.44 15.35
CA SER A 38 -4.72 9.93 15.88
C SER A 38 -5.19 9.17 17.14
N SER A 39 -4.78 7.91 17.29
CA SER A 39 -5.08 7.08 18.47
C SER A 39 -4.07 7.24 19.61
N GLY A 40 -3.09 8.14 19.49
CA GLY A 40 -2.09 8.39 20.53
C GLY A 40 -1.05 7.27 20.70
N LEU A 41 -0.93 6.36 19.73
CA LEU A 41 -0.12 5.15 19.83
C LEU A 41 1.31 5.30 19.28
N VAL A 42 1.73 6.52 18.92
CA VAL A 42 3.05 6.82 18.33
C VAL A 42 4.18 6.34 19.25
N ASN A 43 4.12 6.68 20.53
CA ASN A 43 5.16 6.30 21.51
C ASN A 43 5.20 4.78 21.70
N LEU A 44 4.05 4.12 21.80
CA LEU A 44 3.99 2.67 21.94
C LEU A 44 4.56 1.97 20.70
N TYR A 45 4.21 2.44 19.50
CA TYR A 45 4.77 1.93 18.25
C TYR A 45 6.29 2.10 18.18
N GLY A 46 6.82 3.25 18.61
CA GLY A 46 8.25 3.54 18.56
C GLY A 46 9.09 2.83 19.61
N THR A 47 8.50 2.45 20.75
CA THR A 47 9.24 1.87 21.90
C THR A 47 9.00 0.38 22.12
N ASN A 48 7.94 -0.20 21.55
CA ASN A 48 7.60 -1.61 21.69
C ASN A 48 7.65 -2.33 20.34
N GLU A 49 8.75 -3.04 20.09
CA GLU A 49 8.96 -3.76 18.83
C GLU A 49 7.94 -4.89 18.59
N LYS A 50 7.41 -5.51 19.65
CA LYS A 50 6.36 -6.53 19.49
C LYS A 50 5.06 -5.91 18.97
N PHE A 51 4.68 -4.76 19.52
CA PHE A 51 3.51 -3.99 19.07
C PHE A 51 3.70 -3.50 17.64
N SER A 52 4.87 -2.89 17.36
CA SER A 52 5.19 -2.36 16.04
C SER A 52 5.19 -3.46 14.97
N LEU A 53 5.73 -4.64 15.29
CA LEU A 53 5.74 -5.80 14.41
C LEU A 53 4.31 -6.31 14.14
N LYS A 54 3.42 -6.34 15.14
CA LYS A 54 2.01 -6.74 14.97
C LYS A 54 1.26 -5.83 14.00
N ILE A 55 1.46 -4.51 14.11
CA ILE A 55 0.91 -3.55 13.15
C ILE A 55 1.45 -3.82 11.73
N ARG A 56 2.75 -4.12 11.60
CA ARG A 56 3.34 -4.49 10.31
C ARG A 56 2.82 -5.82 9.78
N GLN A 57 2.44 -6.78 10.63
CA GLN A 57 1.75 -8.01 10.21
C GLN A 57 0.36 -7.72 9.63
N MET A 58 -0.37 -6.74 10.17
CA MET A 58 -1.64 -6.31 9.60
C MET A 58 -1.45 -5.68 8.21
N LEU A 59 -0.40 -4.87 8.01
CA LEU A 59 -0.05 -4.39 6.66
C LEU A 59 0.40 -5.53 5.73
N ALA A 60 1.05 -6.57 6.25
CA ALA A 60 1.47 -7.73 5.47
C ALA A 60 0.29 -8.54 4.88
N LEU A 61 -0.95 -8.33 5.36
CA LEU A 61 -2.15 -8.90 4.75
C LEU A 61 -2.27 -8.53 3.26
N ALA A 62 -1.69 -7.41 2.83
CA ALA A 62 -1.73 -6.99 1.43
C ALA A 62 -1.06 -8.01 0.49
N PHE A 63 -0.22 -8.89 1.03
CA PHE A 63 0.56 -9.85 0.26
C PHE A 63 -0.12 -11.22 0.18
N ILE A 64 -1.36 -11.33 0.66
CA ILE A 64 -2.17 -12.54 0.56
C ILE A 64 -3.23 -12.33 -0.55
N PRO A 65 -3.66 -13.40 -1.26
CA PRO A 65 -4.80 -13.32 -2.16
C PRO A 65 -6.04 -12.72 -1.47
N SER A 66 -6.75 -11.84 -2.18
CA SER A 66 -7.79 -10.97 -1.60
C SER A 66 -8.92 -11.72 -0.89
N GLU A 67 -9.24 -12.90 -1.38
CA GLU A 67 -10.25 -13.84 -0.91
C GLU A 67 -9.89 -14.46 0.45
N ASN A 68 -8.60 -14.57 0.76
CA ASN A 68 -8.10 -15.17 2.00
C ASN A 68 -7.85 -14.13 3.10
N ILE A 69 -7.83 -12.83 2.74
CA ILE A 69 -7.57 -11.72 3.68
C ILE A 69 -8.56 -11.69 4.85
N PRO A 70 -9.88 -11.84 4.68
CA PRO A 70 -10.83 -11.83 5.80
C PRO A 70 -10.51 -12.88 6.87
N ALA A 71 -10.28 -14.13 6.45
CA ALA A 71 -9.94 -15.22 7.38
C ALA A 71 -8.57 -15.01 8.05
N ALA A 72 -7.55 -14.59 7.28
CA ALA A 72 -6.22 -14.28 7.80
C ALA A 72 -6.24 -13.09 8.78
N PHE A 73 -7.09 -12.10 8.54
CA PHE A 73 -7.29 -10.97 9.43
C PHE A 73 -7.92 -11.42 10.75
N ASP A 74 -8.94 -12.29 10.73
CA ASP A 74 -9.59 -12.77 11.95
C ASP A 74 -8.63 -13.58 12.83
N GLU A 75 -7.80 -14.44 12.22
CA GLU A 75 -6.73 -15.18 12.91
C GLU A 75 -5.70 -14.21 13.52
N LEU A 76 -5.27 -13.19 12.77
CA LEU A 76 -4.34 -12.20 13.28
C LEU A 76 -4.96 -11.33 14.38
N LYS A 77 -6.22 -10.91 14.23
CA LYS A 77 -6.98 -10.07 15.18
C LYS A 77 -7.00 -10.69 16.57
N ALA A 78 -7.20 -12.00 16.67
CA ALA A 78 -7.19 -12.72 17.93
C ALA A 78 -5.86 -12.63 18.72
N THR A 79 -4.77 -12.22 18.06
CA THR A 79 -3.44 -12.09 18.66
C THR A 79 -3.04 -10.65 18.99
N PHE A 80 -3.88 -9.67 18.69
CA PHE A 80 -3.59 -8.26 18.98
C PHE A 80 -3.78 -7.94 20.47
N PRO A 81 -2.89 -7.11 21.04
CA PRO A 81 -3.06 -6.64 22.41
C PRO A 81 -4.22 -5.62 22.49
N PRO A 82 -4.93 -5.49 23.63
CA PRO A 82 -6.10 -4.61 23.78
C PRO A 82 -5.83 -3.15 23.43
N GLU A 83 -4.61 -2.66 23.64
CA GLU A 83 -4.18 -1.29 23.31
C GLU A 83 -4.26 -0.99 21.81
N ALA A 84 -4.28 -2.01 20.94
CA ALA A 84 -4.40 -1.86 19.50
C ALA A 84 -5.85 -1.85 19.00
N GLU A 85 -6.85 -2.10 19.86
CA GLU A 85 -8.25 -2.34 19.47
C GLU A 85 -8.79 -1.26 18.54
N GLU A 86 -8.51 0.02 18.83
CA GLU A 86 -9.00 1.14 18.04
C GLU A 86 -8.45 1.12 16.59
N VAL A 87 -7.18 0.76 16.41
CA VAL A 87 -6.53 0.68 15.09
C VAL A 87 -7.02 -0.56 14.35
N VAL A 88 -7.12 -1.69 15.06
CA VAL A 88 -7.55 -2.97 14.47
C VAL A 88 -9.01 -2.91 14.03
N GLN A 89 -9.90 -2.36 14.86
CA GLN A 89 -11.31 -2.19 14.51
C GLN A 89 -11.47 -1.20 13.35
N TRP A 90 -10.70 -0.10 13.35
CA TRP A 90 -10.67 0.81 12.20
C TRP A 90 -10.23 0.10 10.92
N PHE A 91 -9.21 -0.76 10.98
CA PHE A 91 -8.74 -1.50 9.81
C PHE A 91 -9.81 -2.49 9.32
N GLU A 92 -10.44 -3.21 10.25
CA GLU A 92 -11.54 -4.14 9.97
C GLU A 92 -12.70 -3.45 9.24
N ASP A 93 -13.14 -2.31 9.79
CA ASP A 93 -14.31 -1.56 9.33
C ASP A 93 -14.11 -0.92 7.95
N ASN A 94 -12.87 -0.55 7.61
CA ASN A 94 -12.60 0.22 6.38
C ASN A 94 -11.96 -0.62 5.27
N TYR A 95 -11.26 -1.71 5.60
CA TYR A 95 -10.42 -2.45 4.65
C TYR A 95 -10.73 -3.94 4.52
N VAL A 96 -11.40 -4.56 5.51
CA VAL A 96 -11.58 -6.02 5.55
C VAL A 96 -13.05 -6.42 5.48
N HIS A 97 -13.79 -6.25 6.58
CA HIS A 97 -15.16 -6.77 6.75
C HIS A 97 -16.24 -5.71 6.59
N GLY A 98 -15.90 -4.44 6.77
CA GLY A 98 -16.87 -3.36 6.79
C GLY A 98 -17.56 -3.19 8.15
N ARG A 99 -18.24 -2.04 8.31
CA ARG A 99 -18.87 -1.64 9.57
C ARG A 99 -20.10 -2.48 9.87
N ILE A 100 -20.27 -2.86 11.14
CA ILE A 100 -21.48 -3.53 11.62
C ILE A 100 -22.67 -2.57 11.56
N ARG A 101 -23.72 -2.90 10.80
CA ARG A 101 -24.98 -2.14 10.75
C ARG A 101 -26.01 -2.64 11.74
N ARG A 102 -26.14 -3.97 11.88
CA ARG A 102 -27.16 -4.59 12.73
C ARG A 102 -26.67 -5.92 13.24
N ARG A 103 -26.92 -6.18 14.52
CA ARG A 103 -26.78 -7.51 15.11
C ARG A 103 -28.17 -8.08 15.33
N ASN A 104 -28.48 -9.20 14.69
CA ASN A 104 -29.73 -9.90 14.92
C ASN A 104 -29.62 -10.69 16.24
N GLN A 105 -30.31 -10.22 17.28
CA GLN A 105 -30.25 -10.81 18.61
C GLN A 105 -30.82 -12.24 18.67
N ARG A 106 -31.64 -12.65 17.69
CA ARG A 106 -32.32 -13.96 17.71
C ARG A 106 -31.47 -15.11 17.19
N ASN A 107 -30.57 -14.86 16.23
CA ASN A 107 -29.75 -15.89 15.60
C ASN A 107 -28.25 -15.57 15.58
N GLY A 108 -27.84 -14.44 16.18
CA GLY A 108 -26.45 -14.01 16.21
C GLY A 108 -25.92 -13.44 14.89
N ASN A 109 -26.72 -13.39 13.82
CA ASN A 109 -26.25 -12.91 12.53
C ASN A 109 -25.85 -11.42 12.59
N ILE A 110 -24.66 -11.14 12.07
CA ILE A 110 -24.09 -9.79 11.97
C ILE A 110 -24.25 -9.33 10.51
N ILE A 111 -24.95 -8.20 10.31
CA ILE A 111 -25.07 -7.55 9.01
C ILE A 111 -24.05 -6.42 8.96
N ARG A 112 -23.16 -6.45 7.96
CA ARG A 112 -22.11 -5.44 7.73
C ARG A 112 -22.37 -4.65 6.45
N THR A 113 -21.80 -3.45 6.36
CA THR A 113 -21.60 -2.79 5.06
C THR A 113 -20.45 -3.42 4.32
N ASP A 114 -20.35 -3.14 3.02
CA ASP A 114 -19.07 -3.30 2.34
C ASP A 114 -18.00 -2.40 3.00
N PRO A 115 -16.74 -2.86 3.07
CA PRO A 115 -15.63 -2.01 3.47
C PRO A 115 -15.45 -0.85 2.47
N LEU A 116 -14.99 0.29 2.99
CA LEU A 116 -14.75 1.49 2.18
C LEU A 116 -13.73 1.22 1.05
N PHE A 117 -12.76 0.36 1.33
CA PHE A 117 -11.70 -0.07 0.43
C PHE A 117 -11.52 -1.60 0.51
N PRO A 118 -12.21 -2.39 -0.33
CA PRO A 118 -12.23 -3.85 -0.20
C PRO A 118 -10.85 -4.50 -0.47
N PRO A 119 -10.57 -5.69 0.10
CA PRO A 119 -9.30 -6.41 -0.08
C PRO A 119 -8.82 -6.54 -1.53
N LYS A 120 -9.74 -6.73 -2.48
CA LYS A 120 -9.44 -6.83 -3.91
C LYS A 120 -8.73 -5.58 -4.47
N LEU A 121 -8.99 -4.41 -3.89
CA LEU A 121 -8.40 -3.14 -4.28
C LEU A 121 -6.95 -3.02 -3.79
N TRP A 122 -6.65 -3.40 -2.55
CA TRP A 122 -5.36 -3.12 -1.92
C TRP A 122 -4.44 -4.33 -1.76
N SER A 123 -4.93 -5.55 -2.02
CA SER A 123 -4.07 -6.72 -2.16
C SER A 123 -3.12 -6.56 -3.34
N VAL A 124 -1.85 -6.76 -3.06
CA VAL A 124 -0.72 -6.73 -3.98
C VAL A 124 -0.25 -8.13 -4.40
N SER A 125 -0.91 -9.20 -3.98
CA SER A 125 -0.53 -10.57 -4.35
C SER A 125 -0.47 -10.77 -5.87
N GLU A 126 -1.53 -10.40 -6.61
CA GLU A 126 -1.49 -10.45 -8.09
C GLU A 126 -0.36 -9.59 -8.68
N LEU A 127 -0.04 -8.44 -8.06
CA LEU A 127 1.05 -7.58 -8.53
C LEU A 127 2.41 -8.26 -8.35
N MET A 128 2.57 -9.01 -7.26
CA MET A 128 3.78 -9.77 -6.95
C MET A 128 4.02 -10.88 -7.96
N ASP A 129 2.97 -11.61 -8.33
CA ASP A 129 3.06 -12.71 -9.29
C ASP A 129 3.49 -12.21 -10.67
N HIS A 130 3.05 -11.01 -11.05
CA HIS A 130 3.35 -10.38 -12.33
C HIS A 130 4.58 -9.45 -12.31
N GLY A 131 5.26 -9.28 -11.18
CA GLY A 131 6.39 -8.36 -11.05
C GLY A 131 6.03 -6.88 -11.25
N ILE A 132 4.77 -6.51 -11.00
CA ILE A 132 4.26 -5.14 -11.13
C ILE A 132 4.57 -4.36 -9.85
N PRO A 133 5.01 -3.09 -9.95
CA PRO A 133 5.27 -2.25 -8.78
C PRO A 133 4.05 -2.10 -7.86
N ARG A 134 4.33 -2.11 -6.55
CA ARG A 134 3.32 -2.01 -5.46
C ARG A 134 3.13 -0.59 -4.93
N THR A 135 4.00 0.31 -5.37
CA THR A 135 4.03 1.72 -4.97
C THR A 135 4.11 2.59 -6.21
N GLN A 136 3.72 3.85 -6.05
CA GLN A 136 3.83 4.87 -7.10
C GLN A 136 5.01 5.81 -6.89
N ASN A 137 6.08 5.33 -6.23
CA ASN A 137 7.24 6.14 -5.84
C ASN A 137 7.87 6.90 -7.02
N ILE A 138 7.87 6.32 -8.22
CA ILE A 138 8.41 6.95 -9.44
C ILE A 138 7.57 8.18 -9.81
N VAL A 139 6.24 8.05 -9.78
CA VAL A 139 5.30 9.14 -10.06
C VAL A 139 5.40 10.22 -8.98
N GLU A 140 5.49 9.84 -7.70
CA GLU A 140 5.68 10.80 -6.60
C GLU A 140 7.03 11.52 -6.65
N ALA A 141 8.10 10.84 -7.08
CA ALA A 141 9.40 11.46 -7.28
C ALA A 141 9.35 12.48 -8.43
N TRP A 142 8.66 12.13 -9.51
CA TRP A 142 8.41 13.03 -10.63
C TRP A 142 7.60 14.27 -10.20
N HIS A 143 6.47 14.08 -9.50
CA HIS A 143 5.67 15.19 -8.95
C HIS A 143 6.47 16.10 -8.02
N ARG A 144 7.28 15.54 -7.12
CA ARG A 144 8.13 16.33 -6.21
C ARG A 144 9.16 17.16 -6.94
N ARG A 145 9.79 16.61 -7.97
CA ARG A 145 10.70 17.36 -8.84
C ARG A 145 9.93 18.51 -9.51
N TRP A 146 8.74 18.24 -10.04
CA TRP A 146 7.91 19.25 -10.68
C TRP A 146 7.52 20.38 -9.73
N SER A 147 7.09 20.05 -8.52
CA SER A 147 6.78 21.04 -7.47
C SER A 147 7.99 21.92 -7.13
N THR A 148 9.21 21.40 -7.29
CA THR A 148 10.45 22.17 -7.05
C THR A 148 10.76 23.12 -8.20
N LEU A 149 10.56 22.65 -9.44
CA LEU A 149 10.88 23.39 -10.66
C LEU A 149 9.85 24.49 -10.95
N VAL A 150 8.56 24.16 -10.89
CA VAL A 150 7.45 25.02 -11.32
C VAL A 150 6.38 25.26 -10.25
N GLY A 151 6.58 24.76 -9.02
CA GLY A 151 5.62 24.95 -7.92
C GLY A 151 5.82 26.24 -7.11
N LYS A 152 6.64 27.18 -7.59
CA LYS A 152 6.83 28.49 -6.93
C LYS A 152 5.63 29.41 -7.21
N PRO A 153 5.31 30.37 -6.32
CA PRO A 153 4.32 31.39 -6.62
C PRO A 153 4.68 32.17 -7.90
N HIS A 154 3.69 32.41 -8.76
CA HIS A 154 3.81 33.20 -10.00
C HIS A 154 4.87 32.72 -11.01
N VAL A 155 5.06 31.41 -11.17
CA VAL A 155 5.89 30.88 -12.28
C VAL A 155 5.31 31.32 -13.62
N GLY A 156 6.13 31.94 -14.47
CA GLY A 156 5.74 32.39 -15.80
C GLY A 156 5.55 31.23 -16.77
N VAL A 157 4.63 31.39 -17.73
CA VAL A 157 4.32 30.35 -18.74
C VAL A 157 5.55 29.94 -19.53
N TYR A 158 6.44 30.87 -19.89
CA TYR A 158 7.70 30.57 -20.59
C TYR A 158 8.61 29.65 -19.77
N THR A 159 8.75 29.89 -18.46
CA THR A 159 9.51 29.01 -17.57
C THR A 159 8.89 27.62 -17.50
N MET A 160 7.56 27.51 -17.48
CA MET A 160 6.90 26.20 -17.53
C MET A 160 7.19 25.45 -18.83
N ILE A 161 7.15 26.15 -19.97
CA ILE A 161 7.47 25.58 -21.28
C ILE A 161 8.92 25.09 -21.32
N GLU A 162 9.87 25.90 -20.84
CA GLU A 162 11.29 25.51 -20.77
C GLU A 162 11.51 24.26 -19.91
N GLU A 163 10.88 24.19 -18.73
CA GLU A 163 11.00 23.01 -17.87
C GLU A 163 10.38 21.75 -18.51
N LEU A 164 9.24 21.90 -19.21
CA LEU A 164 8.64 20.81 -19.99
C LEU A 164 9.57 20.33 -21.12
N GLN A 165 10.22 21.25 -21.85
CA GLN A 165 11.17 20.91 -22.89
C GLN A 165 12.39 20.15 -22.34
N LYS A 166 12.94 20.60 -21.19
CA LYS A 166 14.04 19.90 -20.50
C LYS A 166 13.63 18.49 -20.06
N GLU A 167 12.39 18.33 -19.62
CA GLU A 167 11.86 17.03 -19.22
C GLU A 167 11.69 16.09 -20.41
N GLN A 168 11.17 16.59 -21.53
CA GLN A 168 11.08 15.82 -22.78
C GLN A 168 12.46 15.36 -23.22
N GLN A 169 13.44 16.27 -23.31
CA GLN A 169 14.82 15.94 -23.69
C GLN A 169 15.42 14.85 -22.79
N ARG A 170 15.16 14.91 -21.49
CA ARG A 170 15.62 13.89 -20.54
C ARG A 170 14.99 12.52 -20.82
N VAL A 171 13.68 12.48 -21.06
CA VAL A 171 12.96 11.23 -21.35
C VAL A 171 13.44 10.64 -22.67
N ASP A 172 13.64 11.46 -23.70
CA ASP A 172 14.16 11.01 -25.00
C ASP A 172 15.55 10.38 -24.85
N LEU A 173 16.43 10.98 -24.05
CA LEU A 173 17.74 10.40 -23.72
C LEU A 173 17.62 9.06 -22.98
N GLU A 174 16.69 8.95 -22.01
CA GLU A 174 16.44 7.70 -21.30
C GLU A 174 15.94 6.59 -22.24
N ILE A 175 15.08 6.93 -23.22
CA ILE A 175 14.61 6.00 -24.26
C ILE A 175 15.78 5.54 -25.12
N GLU A 176 16.66 6.44 -25.56
CA GLU A 176 17.83 6.10 -26.38
C GLU A 176 18.82 5.22 -25.63
N CYS A 177 19.07 5.48 -24.34
CA CYS A 177 19.87 4.58 -23.48
C CYS A 177 19.27 3.17 -23.43
N ILE A 178 17.94 3.05 -23.28
CA ILE A 178 17.25 1.76 -23.29
C ILE A 178 17.40 1.06 -24.64
N ASN A 179 17.23 1.80 -25.76
CA ASN A 179 17.37 1.26 -27.12
C ASN A 179 18.81 0.76 -27.39
N ARG A 180 19.82 1.41 -26.82
CA ARG A 180 21.23 0.98 -26.87
C ARG A 180 21.55 -0.22 -25.99
N GLY A 181 20.61 -0.67 -25.16
CA GLY A 181 20.82 -1.74 -24.20
C GLY A 181 21.69 -1.32 -23.01
N GLU A 182 21.75 -0.01 -22.70
CA GLU A 182 22.48 0.46 -21.54
C GLU A 182 21.83 -0.06 -20.24
N PRO A 183 22.65 -0.41 -19.23
CA PRO A 183 22.12 -0.89 -17.97
C PRO A 183 21.32 0.21 -17.27
N LYS A 184 20.15 -0.15 -16.73
CA LYS A 184 19.35 0.78 -15.91
C LYS A 184 20.18 1.35 -14.76
N PRO A 185 19.93 2.60 -14.34
CA PRO A 185 20.57 3.17 -13.17
C PRO A 185 20.49 2.23 -11.97
N LYS A 186 21.63 2.03 -11.30
CA LYS A 186 21.71 1.11 -10.15
C LYS A 186 20.78 1.60 -9.04
N GLN A 187 19.83 0.76 -8.65
CA GLN A 187 19.05 0.99 -7.44
C GLN A 187 19.93 0.80 -6.19
N LYS A 188 19.58 1.48 -5.10
CA LYS A 188 20.28 1.32 -3.81
C LYS A 188 20.24 -0.15 -3.39
N LYS A 189 21.39 -0.73 -3.04
CA LYS A 189 21.55 -2.14 -2.64
C LYS A 189 20.53 -2.56 -1.56
N GLN A 190 20.30 -1.70 -0.57
CA GLN A 190 19.33 -1.94 0.51
C GLN A 190 17.90 -2.19 -0.01
N ILE A 191 17.46 -1.47 -1.05
CA ILE A 191 16.14 -1.65 -1.67
C ILE A 191 16.10 -3.00 -2.37
N ILE A 192 17.12 -3.32 -3.18
CA ILE A 192 17.22 -4.59 -3.89
C ILE A 192 17.18 -5.77 -2.91
N ASP A 193 17.97 -5.70 -1.84
CA ASP A 193 18.06 -6.77 -0.85
C ASP A 193 16.74 -6.94 -0.06
N ARG A 194 16.05 -5.83 0.24
CA ARG A 194 14.72 -5.85 0.85
C ARG A 194 13.70 -6.52 -0.07
N GLU A 195 13.66 -6.14 -1.34
CA GLU A 195 12.75 -6.73 -2.33
C GLU A 195 13.02 -8.23 -2.50
N LYS A 196 14.30 -8.64 -2.53
CA LYS A 196 14.68 -10.07 -2.55
C LYS A 196 14.14 -10.82 -1.33
N ARG A 197 14.33 -10.30 -0.11
CA ARG A 197 13.81 -10.94 1.11
C ARG A 197 12.28 -11.06 1.09
N ILE A 198 11.59 -10.01 0.65
CA ILE A 198 10.14 -10.03 0.47
C ILE A 198 9.73 -11.12 -0.52
N MET A 199 10.39 -11.22 -1.68
CA MET A 199 10.11 -12.27 -2.68
C MET A 199 10.39 -13.67 -2.14
N THR A 200 11.46 -13.85 -1.36
CA THR A 200 11.77 -15.15 -0.73
C THR A 200 10.63 -15.60 0.18
N VAL A 201 10.13 -14.72 1.06
CA VAL A 201 9.01 -15.06 1.94
C VAL A 201 7.73 -15.26 1.15
N TYR A 202 7.46 -14.40 0.15
CA TYR A 202 6.27 -14.47 -0.68
C TYR A 202 6.15 -15.80 -1.44
N LYS A 203 7.25 -16.26 -2.06
CA LYS A 203 7.28 -17.54 -2.80
C LYS A 203 7.14 -18.77 -1.90
N ASP A 204 7.35 -18.61 -0.60
CA ASP A 204 7.30 -19.66 0.41
C ASP A 204 5.96 -19.66 1.18
N ILE A 205 4.92 -19.03 0.63
CA ILE A 205 3.59 -18.91 1.27
C ILE A 205 2.94 -20.27 1.57
N SER A 206 3.14 -21.27 0.70
CA SER A 206 2.53 -22.60 0.84
C SER A 206 3.12 -23.43 2.00
N ASN A 207 4.33 -23.10 2.46
CA ASN A 207 5.05 -23.87 3.47
C ASN A 207 5.00 -23.21 4.86
N ARG A 208 4.21 -22.14 5.03
CA ARG A 208 4.12 -21.37 6.27
C ARG A 208 2.69 -21.32 6.76
N SER A 209 2.49 -21.29 8.08
CA SER A 209 1.21 -20.82 8.60
C SER A 209 0.97 -19.36 8.21
N VAL A 210 -0.30 -18.94 8.18
CA VAL A 210 -0.69 -17.56 7.85
C VAL A 210 0.05 -16.56 8.74
N LEU A 211 0.08 -16.80 10.06
CA LEU A 211 0.76 -15.90 11.00
C LEU A 211 2.28 -15.83 10.80
N GLU A 212 2.93 -16.95 10.50
CA GLU A 212 4.37 -16.99 10.19
C GLU A 212 4.71 -16.26 8.89
N PHE A 213 3.87 -16.44 7.87
CA PHE A 213 3.97 -15.73 6.60
C PHE A 213 3.88 -14.20 6.81
N LEU A 214 2.83 -13.75 7.51
CA LEU A 214 2.63 -12.35 7.84
C LEU A 214 3.79 -11.79 8.68
N ARG A 215 4.30 -12.58 9.63
CA ARG A 215 5.46 -12.19 10.45
C ARG A 215 6.72 -12.01 9.61
N GLY A 216 7.01 -12.95 8.70
CA GLY A 216 8.18 -12.91 7.82
C GLY A 216 8.18 -11.66 6.93
N LEU A 217 7.02 -11.30 6.39
CA LEU A 217 6.86 -10.06 5.60
C LEU A 217 6.95 -8.81 6.47
N ALA A 218 6.37 -8.82 7.68
CA ALA A 218 6.36 -7.68 8.59
C ALA A 218 7.77 -7.18 8.95
N HIS A 219 8.77 -8.06 9.02
CA HIS A 219 10.17 -7.69 9.22
C HIS A 219 10.79 -6.89 8.06
N ASN A 220 10.15 -6.89 6.89
CA ASN A 220 10.59 -6.17 5.70
C ASN A 220 9.70 -4.95 5.40
N ILE A 221 8.67 -4.68 6.20
CA ILE A 221 7.80 -3.52 6.04
C ILE A 221 8.33 -2.39 6.94
N SER A 222 8.28 -1.16 6.43
CA SER A 222 8.55 0.05 7.20
C SER A 222 7.42 1.03 6.90
N MET A 223 6.93 1.72 7.93
CA MET A 223 5.98 2.83 7.81
C MET A 223 6.71 4.16 7.90
#